data_AF-A0A4Y9F6V5-F1
#
_entry.id   AF-A0A4Y9F6V5-F1
#
_cell.length_a   1.000
_cell.length_b   1.000
_cell.length_c   1.000
_cell.angle_alpha   90.00
_cell.angle_beta   90.00
_cell.angle_gamma   90.00
#
_symmetry.space_group_name_H-M   'P 1'
#
loop_
_entity.id
_entity.type
_entity.pdbx_description
1 polymer ?
#
loop_
_entity_poly.entity_id
_entity_poly.type
_entity_poly.pdbx_seq_one_letter_code
_entity_poly.pdbx_strand_id
1 'polypeptide(L)'
;MTSPYDSNNPIVGIVMGSDSDWPVMEAAAEVLEEFGIPYEADVVSAHRMPEDMIAYGREAADRGIRVIIAGAGGAAHLPGMLASVTPLPVIGVPVKLKSLDGMDSLLSIVQMPAGVPVATVSIDGARNAGLLALRMLGSGSDDFARQVRADLVDFATSLRQTAMDKGAALRAKVEEHKAELDEDAAPRPTQAAPAPAHNNEQDGQQKTPYAP
;
A
#
# COMPACT_ATOMS: atom_id res chain seq x y z
N MET A 1 -3.95 -10.53 25.05
CA MET A 1 -3.10 -9.65 25.88
C MET A 1 -3.76 -8.28 25.85
N THR A 2 -4.14 -7.74 27.00
CA THR A 2 -4.72 -6.40 27.10
C THR A 2 -3.64 -5.38 26.74
N SER A 3 -3.96 -4.49 25.79
CA SER A 3 -3.11 -3.38 25.36
C SER A 3 -2.61 -2.59 26.59
N PRO A 4 -1.31 -2.25 26.69
CA PRO A 4 -0.77 -1.46 27.78
C PRO A 4 -1.19 0.02 27.74
N TYR A 5 -2.01 0.40 26.76
CA TYR A 5 -2.34 1.79 26.48
C TYR A 5 -3.73 2.16 27.01
N ASP A 6 -3.83 3.34 27.62
CA ASP A 6 -5.12 3.94 27.95
C ASP A 6 -5.79 4.41 26.65
N SER A 7 -6.82 3.69 26.21
CA SER A 7 -7.54 3.95 24.96
C SER A 7 -8.32 5.27 24.98
N ASN A 8 -8.43 5.95 26.12
CA ASN A 8 -9.14 7.23 26.23
C ASN A 8 -8.28 8.46 25.97
N ASN A 9 -6.95 8.32 25.82
CA ASN A 9 -6.07 9.47 25.53
C ASN A 9 -5.25 9.26 24.24
N PRO A 10 -5.59 9.96 23.13
CA PRO A 10 -4.95 9.74 21.85
C PRO A 10 -3.47 10.19 21.87
N ILE A 11 -2.59 9.35 21.33
CA ILE A 11 -1.15 9.64 21.18
C ILE A 11 -0.85 10.18 19.77
N VAL A 12 -1.62 9.77 18.78
CA VAL A 12 -1.51 10.24 17.39
C VAL A 12 -2.83 10.87 16.95
N GLY A 13 -2.76 12.04 16.35
CA GLY A 13 -3.92 12.68 15.70
C GLY A 13 -3.92 12.40 14.20
N ILE A 14 -4.99 11.81 13.66
CA ILE A 14 -5.19 11.65 12.22
C ILE A 14 -6.25 12.66 11.78
N VAL A 15 -5.87 13.62 10.94
CA VAL A 15 -6.79 14.65 10.47
C VAL A 15 -6.80 14.74 8.96
N MET A 16 -7.95 15.10 8.40
CA MET A 16 -8.12 15.23 6.95
C MET A 16 -9.03 16.39 6.57
N GLY A 17 -8.80 16.94 5.38
CA GLY A 17 -9.56 18.09 4.90
C GLY A 17 -11.03 17.77 4.59
N SER A 18 -11.33 16.52 4.22
CA SER A 18 -12.68 16.03 3.94
C SER A 18 -12.84 14.56 4.32
N ASP A 19 -14.05 14.15 4.65
CA ASP A 19 -14.44 12.75 4.82
C ASP A 19 -14.12 11.86 3.59
N SER A 20 -14.14 12.42 2.39
CA SER A 20 -13.74 11.74 1.15
C SER A 20 -12.27 11.29 1.15
N ASP A 21 -11.42 11.83 2.02
CA ASP A 21 -10.02 11.43 2.17
C ASP A 21 -9.88 10.17 3.05
N TRP A 22 -10.91 9.81 3.84
CA TRP A 22 -10.88 8.69 4.77
C TRP A 22 -10.47 7.34 4.15
N PRO A 23 -10.96 6.93 2.95
CA PRO A 23 -10.53 5.67 2.34
C PRO A 23 -9.02 5.56 2.07
N VAL A 24 -8.32 6.69 1.97
CA VAL A 24 -6.85 6.72 1.93
C VAL A 24 -6.29 6.74 3.35
N MET A 25 -6.80 7.62 4.19
CA MET A 25 -6.25 7.89 5.52
C MET A 25 -6.46 6.74 6.52
N GLU A 26 -7.46 5.88 6.34
CA GLU A 26 -7.74 4.75 7.22
C GLU A 26 -6.57 3.76 7.31
N ALA A 27 -5.76 3.66 6.25
CA ALA A 27 -4.56 2.84 6.28
C ALA A 27 -3.50 3.32 7.30
N ALA A 28 -3.53 4.60 7.72
CA ALA A 28 -2.74 5.06 8.85
C ALA A 28 -3.32 4.56 10.19
N ALA A 29 -4.63 4.59 10.35
CA ALA A 29 -5.33 4.08 11.54
C ALA A 29 -5.07 2.57 11.71
N GLU A 30 -5.21 1.79 10.64
CA GLU A 30 -4.94 0.34 10.65
C GLU A 30 -3.53 0.00 11.14
N VAL A 31 -2.52 0.81 10.79
CA VAL A 31 -1.14 0.64 11.33
C VAL A 31 -1.11 0.90 12.81
N LEU A 32 -1.76 1.98 13.28
CA LEU A 32 -1.75 2.31 14.69
C LEU A 32 -2.47 1.23 15.51
N GLU A 33 -3.59 0.71 15.00
CA GLU A 33 -4.31 -0.43 15.58
C GLU A 33 -3.45 -1.71 15.62
N GLU A 34 -2.72 -2.03 14.55
CA GLU A 34 -1.79 -3.17 14.47
C GLU A 34 -0.74 -3.15 15.61
N PHE A 35 -0.29 -1.95 15.99
CA PHE A 35 0.69 -1.73 17.07
C PHE A 35 0.04 -1.32 18.40
N GLY A 36 -1.29 -1.28 18.46
CA GLY A 36 -2.08 -0.88 19.62
C GLY A 36 -2.00 0.61 19.99
N ILE A 37 -1.41 1.49 19.17
CA ILE A 37 -1.23 2.90 19.51
C ILE A 37 -2.58 3.65 19.53
N PRO A 38 -2.94 4.30 20.65
CA PRO A 38 -4.15 5.11 20.71
C PRO A 38 -4.09 6.29 19.75
N TYR A 39 -5.17 6.53 19.02
CA TYR A 39 -5.28 7.63 18.08
C TYR A 39 -6.68 8.23 18.08
N GLU A 40 -6.78 9.43 17.55
CA GLU A 40 -8.06 10.06 17.17
C GLU A 40 -8.08 10.28 15.65
N ALA A 41 -9.28 10.31 15.07
CA ALA A 41 -9.50 10.63 13.66
C ALA A 41 -10.63 11.64 13.50
N ASP A 42 -10.41 12.73 12.78
CA ASP A 42 -11.42 13.76 12.55
C ASP A 42 -11.23 14.54 11.24
N VAL A 43 -12.29 15.22 10.79
CA VAL A 43 -12.25 16.15 9.66
C VAL A 43 -11.88 17.54 10.17
N VAL A 44 -10.73 18.04 9.73
CA VAL A 44 -10.22 19.38 10.04
C VAL A 44 -9.80 20.05 8.74
N SER A 45 -10.56 21.07 8.31
CA SER A 45 -10.41 21.66 6.98
C SER A 45 -9.74 23.02 7.04
N ALA A 46 -8.49 23.11 6.57
CA ALA A 46 -7.75 24.38 6.53
C ALA A 46 -8.44 25.50 5.74
N HIS A 47 -9.27 25.16 4.74
CA HIS A 47 -9.96 26.15 3.90
C HIS A 47 -11.37 26.50 4.37
N ARG A 48 -12.00 25.62 5.15
CA ARG A 48 -13.42 25.73 5.51
C ARG A 48 -13.67 25.93 7.01
N MET A 49 -12.70 25.53 7.83
CA MET A 49 -12.73 25.58 9.29
C MET A 49 -11.35 26.05 9.82
N PRO A 50 -10.83 27.21 9.38
CA PRO A 50 -9.45 27.60 9.69
C PRO A 50 -9.24 27.86 11.18
N GLU A 51 -10.22 28.42 11.89
CA GLU A 51 -10.13 28.65 13.34
C GLU A 51 -10.06 27.34 14.11
N ASP A 52 -10.90 26.37 13.76
CA ASP A 52 -10.92 25.04 14.39
C ASP A 52 -9.61 24.29 14.11
N MET A 53 -9.08 24.41 12.90
CA MET A 53 -7.78 23.84 12.53
C MET A 53 -6.63 24.45 13.33
N ILE A 54 -6.65 25.77 13.55
CA ILE A 54 -5.68 26.46 14.39
C ILE A 54 -5.81 26.01 15.85
N ALA A 55 -7.03 25.91 16.37
CA ALA A 55 -7.30 25.45 17.73
C ALA A 55 -6.78 24.01 17.93
N TYR A 56 -7.14 23.10 17.01
CA TYR A 56 -6.67 21.71 17.01
C TYR A 56 -5.15 21.63 17.12
N GLY A 57 -4.43 22.34 16.24
CA GLY A 57 -2.97 22.30 16.20
C GLY A 57 -2.31 22.88 17.47
N ARG A 58 -2.85 23.97 18.02
CA ARG A 58 -2.33 24.60 19.25
C ARG A 58 -2.52 23.73 20.49
N GLU A 59 -3.68 23.07 20.59
CA GLU A 59 -4.06 22.30 21.77
C GLU A 59 -3.55 20.85 21.74
N ALA A 60 -3.19 20.31 20.57
CA ALA A 60 -2.80 18.91 20.39
C ALA A 60 -1.73 18.44 21.41
N ALA A 61 -0.68 19.22 21.62
CA ALA A 61 0.40 18.87 22.55
C ALA A 61 -0.09 18.79 24.00
N ASP A 62 -0.94 19.74 24.42
CA ASP A 62 -1.49 19.79 25.78
C ASP A 62 -2.48 18.65 26.04
N ARG A 63 -3.12 18.12 24.98
CA ARG A 63 -3.96 16.91 25.02
C ARG A 63 -3.14 15.61 25.10
N GLY A 64 -1.82 15.67 24.97
CA GLY A 64 -0.93 14.50 25.02
C GLY A 64 -0.63 13.85 23.67
N ILE A 65 -1.10 14.45 22.56
CA ILE A 65 -0.72 14.03 21.21
C ILE A 65 0.77 14.27 21.02
N ARG A 66 1.45 13.31 20.41
CA ARG A 66 2.89 13.34 20.15
C ARG A 66 3.23 13.44 18.66
N VAL A 67 2.33 13.05 17.77
CA VAL A 67 2.49 13.12 16.31
C VAL A 67 1.13 13.43 15.67
N ILE A 68 1.12 14.28 14.64
CA ILE A 68 -0.07 14.52 13.81
C ILE A 68 0.18 13.96 12.41
N ILE A 69 -0.78 13.22 11.88
CA ILE A 69 -0.84 12.75 10.50
C ILE A 69 -1.96 13.53 9.81
N ALA A 70 -1.63 14.30 8.78
CA ALA A 70 -2.55 15.18 8.07
C ALA A 70 -2.67 14.79 6.58
N GLY A 71 -3.89 14.47 6.15
CA GLY A 71 -4.22 14.16 4.75
C GLY A 71 -4.90 15.32 4.04
N ALA A 72 -4.46 15.65 2.82
CA ALA A 72 -5.14 16.62 1.97
C ALA A 72 -4.80 16.44 0.49
N GLY A 73 -5.76 16.75 -0.38
CA GLY A 73 -5.60 16.73 -1.84
C GLY A 73 -5.68 18.11 -2.51
N GLY A 74 -5.16 18.22 -3.73
CA GLY A 74 -5.15 19.44 -4.55
C GLY A 74 -4.22 20.51 -3.99
N ALA A 75 -4.77 21.70 -3.69
CA ALA A 75 -4.07 22.75 -2.93
C ALA A 75 -4.00 22.37 -1.44
N ALA A 76 -3.20 21.35 -1.14
CA ALA A 76 -3.22 20.60 0.12
C ALA A 76 -2.54 21.34 1.28
N HIS A 77 -3.22 22.34 1.85
CA HIS A 77 -2.63 23.22 2.87
C HIS A 77 -2.69 22.70 4.31
N LEU A 78 -3.52 21.69 4.60
CA LEU A 78 -3.74 21.21 5.97
C LEU A 78 -2.45 20.84 6.70
N PRO A 79 -1.53 20.02 6.14
CA PRO A 79 -0.33 19.63 6.87
C PRO A 79 0.60 20.82 7.20
N GLY A 80 0.80 21.72 6.24
CA GLY A 80 1.66 22.90 6.42
C GLY A 80 1.07 23.90 7.42
N MET A 81 -0.25 24.10 7.40
CA MET A 81 -0.92 24.98 8.35
C MET A 81 -0.88 24.44 9.77
N LEU A 82 -1.11 23.14 9.96
CA LEU A 82 -0.96 22.50 11.29
C LEU A 82 0.48 22.61 11.81
N ALA A 83 1.47 22.34 10.97
CA ALA A 83 2.89 22.48 11.32
C ALA A 83 3.26 23.91 11.74
N SER A 84 2.54 24.92 11.23
CA SER A 84 2.79 26.33 11.57
C SER A 84 2.27 26.74 12.96
N VAL A 85 1.37 25.95 13.55
CA VAL A 85 0.69 26.30 14.82
C VAL A 85 0.95 25.30 15.95
N THR A 86 1.74 24.26 15.71
CA THR A 86 2.06 23.21 16.70
C THR A 86 3.57 22.96 16.78
N PRO A 87 4.14 22.66 17.97
CA PRO A 87 5.52 22.22 18.08
C PRO A 87 5.70 20.72 17.73
N LEU A 88 4.60 19.97 17.57
CA LEU A 88 4.62 18.55 17.30
C LEU A 88 5.08 18.25 15.86
N PRO A 89 5.71 17.08 15.61
CA PRO A 89 5.96 16.63 14.25
C PRO A 89 4.63 16.41 13.51
N VAL A 90 4.55 16.98 12.31
CA VAL A 90 3.42 16.79 11.38
C VAL A 90 3.88 15.98 10.18
N ILE A 91 3.18 14.88 9.92
CA ILE A 91 3.36 14.01 8.75
C ILE A 91 2.29 14.36 7.73
N GLY A 92 2.70 14.71 6.51
CA GLY A 92 1.79 15.08 5.44
C GLY A 92 1.57 13.91 4.48
N VAL A 93 0.30 13.54 4.25
CA VAL A 93 -0.13 12.56 3.24
C VAL A 93 -0.76 13.31 2.06
N PRO A 94 -0.10 13.36 0.90
CA PRO A 94 -0.70 13.89 -0.32
C PRO A 94 -1.79 12.93 -0.81
N VAL A 95 -3.06 13.38 -0.82
CA VAL A 95 -4.19 12.58 -1.27
C VAL A 95 -4.43 12.84 -2.75
N LYS A 96 -4.47 11.78 -3.57
CA LYS A 96 -4.76 11.90 -4.99
C LYS A 96 -6.19 12.35 -5.24
N LEU A 97 -6.35 13.43 -6.02
CA LEU A 97 -7.64 13.83 -6.57
C LEU A 97 -7.81 13.32 -8.02
N LYS A 98 -8.93 13.68 -8.64
CA LYS A 98 -9.30 13.26 -10.01
C LYS A 98 -8.25 13.61 -11.08
N SER A 99 -7.55 14.73 -10.92
CA SER A 99 -6.58 15.26 -11.88
C SER A 99 -5.18 15.29 -11.28
N LEU A 100 -4.15 15.37 -12.14
CA LEU A 100 -2.73 15.55 -11.76
C LEU A 100 -2.12 14.43 -10.92
N ASP A 101 -2.82 13.32 -10.71
CA ASP A 101 -2.36 12.13 -10.01
C ASP A 101 -1.76 12.40 -8.62
N GLY A 102 -2.21 13.47 -7.95
CA GLY A 102 -1.71 13.88 -6.63
C GLY A 102 -0.41 14.68 -6.66
N MET A 103 0.13 15.03 -7.83
CA MET A 103 1.35 15.86 -7.94
C MET A 103 1.14 17.27 -7.36
N ASP A 104 -0.03 17.85 -7.58
CA ASP A 104 -0.46 19.11 -6.96
C ASP A 104 -0.45 19.04 -5.44
N SER A 105 -0.97 17.94 -4.90
CA SER A 105 -1.05 17.63 -3.48
C SER A 105 0.36 17.46 -2.90
N LEU A 106 1.20 16.70 -3.59
CA LEU A 106 2.58 16.43 -3.19
C LEU A 106 3.39 17.72 -3.07
N LEU A 107 3.37 18.55 -4.13
CA LEU A 107 4.12 19.80 -4.16
C LEU A 107 3.58 20.83 -3.17
N SER A 108 2.26 20.85 -2.93
CA SER A 108 1.64 21.72 -1.92
C SER A 108 2.09 21.39 -0.49
N ILE A 109 2.42 20.12 -0.22
CA ILE A 109 2.81 19.66 1.12
C ILE A 109 4.33 19.66 1.30
N VAL A 110 5.11 19.15 0.35
CA VAL A 110 6.55 18.91 0.54
C VAL A 110 7.41 20.18 0.43
N GLN A 111 6.96 21.18 -0.31
CA GLN A 111 7.74 22.40 -0.61
C GLN A 111 7.60 23.48 0.48
N MET A 112 7.53 23.07 1.75
CA MET A 112 7.48 24.02 2.85
C MET A 112 8.75 24.89 2.88
N PRO A 113 8.62 26.21 3.12
CA PRO A 113 9.78 27.08 3.29
C PRO A 113 10.56 26.74 4.57
N ALA A 114 11.81 27.21 4.64
CA ALA A 114 12.63 27.03 5.83
C ALA A 114 11.96 27.60 7.10
N GLY A 115 11.92 26.80 8.16
CA GLY A 115 11.38 27.17 9.48
C GLY A 115 10.16 26.37 9.92
N VAL A 116 9.35 25.86 8.99
CA VAL A 116 8.10 25.12 9.31
C VAL A 116 8.08 23.79 8.53
N PRO A 117 8.76 22.74 9.02
CA PRO A 117 8.89 21.50 8.27
C PRO A 117 7.62 20.63 8.33
N VAL A 118 7.38 19.87 7.26
CA VAL A 118 6.40 18.77 7.22
C VAL A 118 7.14 17.50 6.75
N ALA A 119 6.90 16.39 7.43
CA ALA A 119 7.43 15.10 7.01
C ALA A 119 6.49 14.46 5.96
N THR A 120 6.74 14.74 4.68
CA THR A 120 5.85 14.28 3.60
C THR A 120 6.14 12.85 3.19
N VAL A 121 5.10 12.01 3.11
CA VAL A 121 5.19 10.64 2.57
C VAL A 121 4.76 10.58 1.10
N SER A 122 4.76 9.39 0.49
CA SER A 122 4.27 9.19 -0.88
C SER A 122 2.81 9.62 -1.04
N ILE A 123 2.40 9.91 -2.27
CA ILE A 123 0.99 10.09 -2.63
C ILE A 123 0.20 8.85 -2.20
N ASP A 124 -0.96 9.06 -1.57
CA ASP A 124 -1.82 8.06 -0.92
C ASP A 124 -1.08 7.17 0.11
N GLY A 125 0.06 7.65 0.62
CA GLY A 125 0.97 6.90 1.49
C GLY A 125 0.57 6.83 2.95
N ALA A 126 -0.72 6.80 3.29
CA ALA A 126 -1.20 6.87 4.67
C ALA A 126 -0.66 5.73 5.56
N ARG A 127 -0.55 4.50 5.03
CA ARG A 127 0.11 3.39 5.75
C ARG A 127 1.55 3.74 6.15
N ASN A 128 2.31 4.37 5.25
CA ASN A 128 3.66 4.81 5.57
C ASN A 128 3.68 5.99 6.56
N ALA A 129 2.63 6.83 6.58
CA ALA A 129 2.50 7.86 7.61
C ALA A 129 2.30 7.26 9.00
N GLY A 130 1.47 6.23 9.14
CA GLY A 130 1.34 5.47 10.39
C GLY A 130 2.67 4.87 10.83
N LEU A 131 3.39 4.19 9.92
CA LEU A 131 4.71 3.61 10.22
C LEU A 131 5.77 4.67 10.57
N LEU A 132 5.72 5.84 9.93
CA LEU A 132 6.61 6.95 10.24
C LEU A 132 6.29 7.55 11.62
N ALA A 133 5.02 7.67 11.99
CA ALA A 133 4.61 8.07 13.33
C ALA A 133 5.16 7.10 14.38
N LEU A 134 5.05 5.78 14.16
CA LEU A 134 5.67 4.78 15.04
C LEU A 134 7.18 4.98 15.17
N ARG A 135 7.89 5.26 14.08
CA ARG A 135 9.33 5.52 14.14
C ARG A 135 9.67 6.79 14.93
N MET A 136 8.87 7.84 14.81
CA MET A 136 9.02 9.06 15.62
C MET A 136 8.78 8.76 17.10
N LEU A 137 7.70 8.07 17.43
CA LEU A 137 7.37 7.65 18.80
C LEU A 137 8.46 6.76 19.40
N GLY A 138 8.91 5.75 18.65
CA GLY A 138 9.96 4.81 19.06
C GLY A 138 11.35 5.44 19.20
N SER A 139 11.57 6.65 18.68
CA SER A 139 12.84 7.38 18.81
C SER A 139 13.07 7.99 20.20
N GLY A 140 12.03 8.08 21.02
CA GLY A 140 12.10 8.56 22.40
C GLY A 140 12.93 7.68 23.34
N SER A 141 13.01 8.09 24.61
CA SER A 141 13.81 7.43 25.66
C SER A 141 12.98 6.88 26.83
N ASP A 142 11.66 7.07 26.82
CA ASP A 142 10.74 6.50 27.81
C ASP A 142 10.47 5.02 27.53
N ASP A 143 9.78 4.35 28.47
CA ASP A 143 9.39 2.95 28.31
C ASP A 143 8.46 2.73 27.12
N PHE A 144 7.60 3.71 26.85
CA PHE A 144 6.70 3.70 25.69
C PHE A 144 7.49 3.62 24.38
N ALA A 145 8.48 4.51 24.17
CA ALA A 145 9.32 4.50 22.99
C ALA A 145 10.14 3.21 22.87
N ARG A 146 10.61 2.64 23.98
CA ARG A 146 11.30 1.34 23.98
C ARG A 146 10.40 0.22 23.47
N GLN A 147 9.14 0.17 23.91
CA GLN A 147 8.18 -0.84 23.45
C GLN A 147 7.90 -0.70 21.96
N VAL A 148 7.54 0.51 21.50
CA VAL A 148 7.28 0.78 20.06
C VAL A 148 8.49 0.41 19.20
N ARG A 149 9.71 0.66 19.69
CA ARG A 149 10.94 0.28 19.00
C ARG A 149 11.12 -1.23 18.89
N ALA A 150 10.81 -1.98 19.94
CA ALA A 150 10.85 -3.44 19.91
C ALA A 150 9.84 -3.99 18.89
N ASP A 151 8.59 -3.49 18.93
CA ASP A 151 7.54 -3.90 18.00
C ASP A 151 7.94 -3.63 16.52
N LEU A 152 8.58 -2.49 16.25
CA LEU A 152 9.11 -2.17 14.91
C LEU A 152 10.23 -3.12 14.44
N VAL A 153 11.06 -3.63 15.36
CA VAL A 153 12.11 -4.62 15.04
C VAL A 153 11.47 -5.98 14.69
N ASP A 154 10.44 -6.38 15.43
CA ASP A 154 9.69 -7.60 15.16
C ASP A 154 8.94 -7.50 13.82
N PHE A 155 8.32 -6.36 13.55
CA PHE A 155 7.68 -6.07 12.27
C PHE A 155 8.67 -6.09 11.09
N ALA A 156 9.87 -5.53 11.24
CA ALA A 156 10.89 -5.60 10.20
C ALA A 156 11.33 -7.05 9.91
N THR A 157 11.38 -7.89 10.95
CA THR A 157 11.68 -9.32 10.83
C THR A 157 10.56 -10.06 10.09
N SER A 158 9.29 -9.77 10.39
CA SER A 158 8.14 -10.39 9.71
C SER A 158 8.04 -9.99 8.23
N LEU A 159 8.35 -8.73 7.89
CA LEU A 159 8.42 -8.26 6.50
C LEU A 159 9.49 -9.01 5.69
N ARG A 160 10.67 -9.23 6.29
CA ARG A 160 11.74 -10.02 5.67
C ARG A 160 11.26 -11.44 5.39
N GLN A 161 10.63 -12.10 6.37
CA GLN A 161 10.11 -13.46 6.20
C GLN A 161 9.06 -13.52 5.07
N THR A 162 8.10 -12.60 5.09
CA THR A 162 7.07 -12.48 4.04
C THR A 162 7.68 -12.32 2.65
N ALA A 163 8.73 -11.50 2.51
CA ALA A 163 9.42 -11.32 1.23
C ALA A 163 10.14 -12.60 0.78
N MET A 164 10.76 -13.34 1.71
CA MET A 164 11.38 -14.63 1.42
C MET A 164 10.36 -15.66 0.94
N ASP A 165 9.22 -15.76 1.62
CA ASP A 165 8.14 -16.70 1.29
C ASP A 165 7.55 -16.40 -0.08
N LYS A 166 7.25 -15.12 -0.37
CA LYS A 166 6.80 -14.68 -1.70
C LYS A 166 7.83 -14.98 -2.78
N GLY A 167 9.12 -14.78 -2.49
CA GLY A 167 10.20 -15.11 -3.40
C GLY A 167 10.30 -16.61 -3.69
N ALA A 168 10.12 -17.46 -2.69
CA ALA A 168 10.10 -18.91 -2.85
C ALA A 168 8.88 -19.37 -3.68
N ALA A 169 7.69 -18.83 -3.39
CA ALA A 169 6.48 -19.13 -4.13
C ALA A 169 6.58 -18.73 -5.61
N LEU A 170 7.19 -17.56 -5.90
CA LEU A 170 7.42 -17.14 -7.28
C LEU A 170 8.36 -18.09 -8.02
N ARG A 171 9.46 -18.52 -7.39
CA ARG A 171 10.39 -19.48 -8.00
C ARG A 171 9.71 -20.81 -8.31
N ALA A 172 8.88 -21.33 -7.40
CA ALA A 172 8.11 -22.55 -7.64
C ALA A 172 7.20 -22.43 -8.87
N LYS A 173 6.44 -21.32 -8.98
CA LYS A 173 5.58 -21.06 -10.14
C LYS A 173 6.36 -20.93 -11.45
N VAL A 174 7.55 -20.35 -11.42
CA VAL A 174 8.41 -20.22 -12.61
C VAL A 174 8.92 -21.58 -13.07
N GLU A 175 9.31 -22.47 -12.16
CA GLU A 175 9.76 -23.82 -12.52
C GLU A 175 8.61 -24.70 -13.02
N GLU A 176 7.42 -24.59 -12.42
CA GLU A 176 6.19 -25.24 -12.92
C GLU A 176 5.88 -24.79 -14.36
N HIS A 177 5.89 -23.48 -14.63
CA HIS A 177 5.64 -22.96 -15.96
C HIS A 177 6.69 -23.39 -16.99
N LYS A 178 7.97 -23.50 -16.61
CA LYS A 178 9.01 -24.03 -17.50
C LYS A 178 8.79 -25.51 -17.81
N ALA A 179 8.41 -26.30 -16.81
CA ALA A 179 8.14 -27.72 -16.99
C ALA A 179 6.96 -27.97 -17.94
N GLU A 180 5.89 -27.17 -17.83
CA GLU A 180 4.74 -27.21 -18.76
C GLU A 180 5.17 -26.91 -20.21
N LEU A 181 6.04 -25.92 -20.42
CA LEU A 181 6.58 -25.58 -21.74
C LEU A 181 7.46 -26.69 -22.31
N ASP A 182 8.25 -27.36 -21.47
CA ASP A 182 9.11 -28.48 -21.88
C ASP A 182 8.28 -29.74 -22.22
N GLU A 183 7.17 -29.98 -21.50
CA GLU A 183 6.23 -31.07 -21.80
C GLU A 183 5.47 -30.86 -23.11
N ASP A 184 5.02 -29.63 -23.39
CA ASP A 184 4.35 -29.27 -24.65
C ASP A 184 5.31 -29.30 -25.86
N ALA A 185 6.62 -29.12 -25.63
CA ALA A 185 7.66 -29.21 -26.64
C ALA A 185 8.10 -30.66 -26.95
N ALA A 186 7.67 -31.65 -26.15
CA ALA A 186 8.03 -33.04 -26.37
C ALA A 186 7.41 -33.59 -27.68
N PRO A 187 8.18 -34.32 -28.51
CA PRO A 187 7.66 -34.83 -29.78
C PRO A 187 6.51 -35.80 -29.53
N ARG A 188 5.31 -35.47 -30.06
CA ARG A 188 4.16 -36.36 -30.02
C ARG A 188 4.52 -37.71 -30.68
N PRO A 189 4.06 -38.84 -30.13
CA PRO A 189 4.30 -40.14 -30.73
C PRO A 189 3.83 -40.11 -32.18
N THR A 190 4.72 -40.43 -33.12
CA THR A 190 4.33 -40.63 -34.52
C THR A 190 3.30 -41.74 -34.54
N GLN A 191 2.07 -41.41 -34.95
CA GLN A 191 1.07 -42.44 -35.26
C GLN A 191 1.70 -43.37 -36.29
N ALA A 192 1.80 -44.66 -35.94
CA ALA A 192 2.36 -45.67 -36.81
C ALA A 192 1.63 -45.60 -38.16
N ALA A 193 2.39 -45.49 -39.25
CA ALA A 193 1.85 -45.45 -40.59
C ALA A 193 0.94 -46.68 -40.82
N PRO A 194 -0.25 -46.51 -41.43
CA PRO A 194 -1.11 -47.65 -41.75
C PRO A 194 -0.37 -48.60 -42.70
N ALA A 195 -0.48 -49.90 -42.43
CA ALA A 195 0.17 -50.96 -43.20
C ALA A 195 -0.18 -50.87 -44.71
N PRO A 196 0.77 -51.17 -45.61
CA PRO A 196 0.54 -51.00 -47.04
C PRO A 196 -0.54 -51.99 -47.53
N ALA A 197 -1.48 -51.48 -48.32
CA ALA A 197 -2.50 -52.28 -48.97
C ALA A 197 -1.88 -53.19 -50.03
N HIS A 198 -2.24 -54.48 -50.01
CA HIS A 198 -1.92 -55.44 -51.06
C HIS A 198 -2.66 -55.06 -52.35
N ASN A 199 -1.92 -54.61 -53.37
CA ASN A 199 -2.43 -54.50 -54.73
C ASN A 199 -2.40 -55.89 -55.39
N ASN A 200 -3.58 -56.45 -55.64
CA ASN A 200 -3.75 -57.54 -56.60
C ASN A 200 -3.89 -56.92 -57.99
N GLU A 201 -2.84 -57.01 -58.79
CA GLU A 201 -2.95 -56.91 -60.24
C GLU A 201 -3.53 -58.23 -60.76
N GLN A 202 -4.76 -58.18 -61.28
CA GLN A 202 -5.23 -59.18 -62.22
C GLN A 202 -5.61 -58.54 -63.54
N ASP A 203 -5.16 -59.27 -64.55
CA ASP A 203 -5.01 -58.96 -65.95
C ASP A 203 -6.34 -58.76 -66.68
N GLY A 204 -6.28 -58.05 -67.79
CA GLY A 204 -7.43 -57.47 -68.46
C GLY A 204 -8.35 -58.44 -69.20
N GLN A 205 -9.51 -57.93 -69.60
CA GLN A 205 -10.01 -58.11 -70.98
C GLN A 205 -11.16 -57.15 -71.30
N GLN A 206 -11.00 -56.49 -72.45
CA GLN A 206 -11.99 -55.67 -73.14
C GLN A 206 -13.25 -56.47 -73.48
N LYS A 207 -14.41 -55.80 -73.43
CA LYS A 207 -15.27 -55.53 -74.60
C LYS A 207 -16.60 -54.88 -74.18
N THR A 208 -16.81 -53.66 -74.63
CA THR A 208 -18.14 -53.10 -75.00
C THR A 208 -18.64 -53.81 -76.29
N PRO A 209 -19.91 -53.71 -76.74
CA PRO A 209 -20.84 -52.60 -76.50
C PRO A 209 -22.37 -52.88 -76.46
N TYR A 210 -23.11 -51.78 -76.27
CA TYR A 210 -24.46 -51.45 -76.75
C TYR A 210 -25.71 -51.80 -75.92
N ALA A 211 -26.51 -50.73 -75.76
CA ALA A 211 -27.79 -50.56 -75.04
C ALA A 211 -29.00 -51.09 -75.85
N PRO A 212 -30.28 -50.92 -75.47
CA PRO A 212 -30.91 -49.84 -74.68
C PRO A 212 -31.20 -50.16 -73.20
#